data_AF-X0XWN2-F1
#
_entry.id   AF-X0XWN2-F1
#
_cell.length_a   1.000
_cell.length_b   1.000
_cell.length_c   1.000
_cell.angle_alpha   90.00
_cell.angle_beta   90.00
_cell.angle_gamma   90.00
#
_symmetry.space_group_name_H-M   'P 1'
#
loop_
_entity.id
_entity.type
_entity.pdbx_description
1 polymer ?
#
loop_
_entity_poly.entity_id
_entity_poly.type
_entity_poly.pdbx_seq_one_letter_code
_entity_poly.pdbx_strand_id
1 'polypeptide(L)' 'LGVPECCWYEEVFNSDSMYYAGSNMGNGPGLWAEPTGSHGRPASIQLTLPPLAVVVLKPRR' A
#
# COMPACT_ATOMS: atom_id res chain seq x y z
N LEU A 1 2.90 -1.18 -7.77
CA LEU A 1 2.57 0.26 -7.78
C LEU A 1 3.87 1.07 -7.73
N GLY A 2 4.17 1.88 -8.74
CA GLY A 2 5.36 2.75 -8.72
C GLY A 2 5.27 3.86 -7.66
N VAL A 3 6.35 4.06 -6.90
CA VAL A 3 6.45 5.02 -5.79
C VAL A 3 7.77 5.81 -5.81
N PRO A 4 7.80 7.07 -5.32
CA PRO A 4 8.95 7.94 -5.49
C PRO A 4 10.17 7.58 -4.62
N GLU A 5 9.97 6.95 -3.47
CA GLU A 5 11.02 6.66 -2.48
C GLU A 5 11.03 5.16 -2.15
N CYS A 6 12.21 4.53 -2.09
CA CYS A 6 12.41 3.14 -1.67
C CYS A 6 12.46 3.04 -0.14
N CYS A 7 11.30 3.11 0.52
CA CYS A 7 11.17 3.09 1.98
C CYS A 7 9.98 2.23 2.42
N TRP A 8 9.70 2.20 3.73
CA TRP A 8 8.49 1.59 4.26
C TRP A 8 7.29 2.51 4.03
N TYR A 9 6.20 1.96 3.51
CA TYR A 9 4.92 2.64 3.36
C TYR A 9 3.90 2.05 4.31
N GLU A 10 3.45 2.85 5.27
CA GLU A 10 2.41 2.48 6.23
C GLU A 10 1.03 2.54 5.57
N GLU A 11 0.22 1.51 5.79
CA GLU A 11 -1.20 1.50 5.42
C GLU A 11 -1.99 2.33 6.44
N VAL A 12 -2.18 3.61 6.13
CA VAL A 12 -2.84 4.56 7.05
C VAL A 12 -4.36 4.51 6.95
N PHE A 13 -4.90 3.97 5.85
CA PHE A 13 -6.32 3.76 5.67
C PHE A 13 -6.60 2.62 4.69
N ASN A 14 -7.63 1.83 5.01
CA ASN A 14 -8.15 0.79 4.14
C ASN A 14 -9.67 0.71 4.33
N SER A 15 -10.43 0.99 3.27
CA SER A 15 -11.88 0.98 3.32
C SER A 15 -12.49 -0.42 3.47
N ASP A 16 -11.72 -1.49 3.22
CA ASP A 16 -12.13 -2.89 3.44
C ASP A 16 -11.85 -3.38 4.86
N SER A 17 -11.38 -2.54 5.77
CA SER A 17 -11.13 -2.94 7.16
C SER A 17 -12.39 -3.51 7.84
N MET A 18 -12.21 -4.48 8.74
CA MET A 18 -13.29 -5.01 9.58
C MET A 18 -14.01 -3.92 10.39
N TYR A 19 -13.32 -2.82 10.72
CA TYR A 19 -13.93 -1.68 11.42
C TYR A 19 -14.96 -0.94 10.57
N TYR A 20 -14.93 -1.11 9.24
CA TYR A 20 -15.90 -0.58 8.28
C TYR A 20 -16.80 -1.67 7.69
N ALA A 21 -16.90 -2.83 8.34
CA ALA A 21 -17.64 -4.01 7.88
C ALA A 21 -17.15 -4.58 6.53
N GLY A 22 -15.90 -4.32 6.16
CA GLY A 22 -15.24 -4.96 5.02
C GLY A 22 -14.68 -6.35 5.36
N SER A 23 -14.05 -6.98 4.37
CA SER A 23 -13.50 -8.34 4.48
C SER A 23 -12.19 -8.42 5.30
N ASN A 24 -11.64 -7.26 5.67
CA ASN A 24 -10.36 -7.07 6.33
C ASN A 24 -9.17 -7.58 5.52
N MET A 25 -9.31 -7.64 4.20
CA MET A 25 -8.20 -7.87 3.29
C MET A 25 -7.39 -6.57 3.21
N GLY A 26 -6.06 -6.69 3.23
CA GLY A 26 -5.18 -5.52 3.25
C GLY A 26 -3.72 -5.93 3.29
N ASN A 27 -2.84 -4.98 3.60
CA ASN A 27 -1.39 -5.18 3.57
C ASN A 27 -0.76 -5.20 4.96
N GLY A 28 -1.56 -5.38 6.01
CA GLY A 28 -1.09 -5.34 7.40
C GLY A 28 -0.69 -3.92 7.82
N PRO A 29 0.36 -3.72 8.62
CA PRO A 29 0.79 -2.38 9.04
C PRO A 29 1.39 -1.54 7.89
N GLY A 30 1.67 -2.14 6.73
CA GLY A 30 2.34 -1.50 5.61
C GLY A 30 3.20 -2.45 4.79
N LEU A 31 3.98 -1.88 3.86
CA LEU A 31 4.78 -2.62 2.89
C LEU A 31 6.14 -1.95 2.68
N TRP A 32 7.17 -2.75 2.44
CA TRP A 32 8.44 -2.26 1.91
C TRP A 32 8.33 -2.02 0.40
N ALA A 33 8.82 -0.88 -0.06
CA ALA A 33 9.07 -0.68 -1.48
C ALA A 33 10.33 -1.44 -1.91
N GLU A 34 10.28 -2.01 -3.11
CA GLU A 34 11.40 -2.65 -3.78
C GLU A 34 12.12 -1.64 -4.69
N PRO A 35 13.44 -1.77 -4.88
CA PRO A 35 14.24 -0.92 -5.77
C PRO A 35 14.03 -1.28 -7.26
N THR A 36 12.82 -1.68 -7.62
CA THR A 36 12.41 -2.04 -8.97
C THR A 36 11.52 -0.93 -9.52
N GLY A 37 11.96 -0.28 -10.60
CA GLY A 37 11.23 0.83 -11.22
C GLY A 37 9.89 0.39 -11.82
N SER A 38 8.86 1.23 -11.67
CA SER A 38 7.52 0.99 -12.23
C SER A 38 6.74 2.31 -12.36
N HIS A 39 5.79 2.41 -13.30
CA HIS A 39 4.96 3.60 -13.52
C HIS A 39 5.75 4.93 -13.62
N GLY A 40 6.97 4.90 -14.18
CA GLY A 40 7.85 6.08 -14.27
C GLY A 40 8.44 6.54 -12.93
N ARG A 41 8.45 5.68 -11.91
CA ARG A 41 9.01 5.91 -10.58
C ARG A 41 10.18 4.97 -10.29
N PRO A 42 11.14 5.36 -9.42
CA PRO A 42 12.37 4.60 -9.19
C PRO A 42 12.16 3.32 -8.35
N ALA A 43 11.11 3.27 -7.54
CA ALA A 43 10.78 2.13 -6.69
C ALA A 43 9.34 1.67 -6.94
N SER A 44 8.98 0.49 -6.44
CA SER A 44 7.62 -0.02 -6.53
C SER A 44 7.21 -0.87 -5.33
N ILE A 45 5.90 -0.97 -5.11
CA ILE A 45 5.32 -1.76 -4.03
C ILE A 45 4.47 -2.87 -4.64
N GLN A 46 4.68 -4.11 -4.17
CA GLN A 46 3.77 -5.21 -4.36
C GLN A 46 2.71 -5.16 -3.25
N LEU A 47 1.47 -4.81 -3.62
CA LEU A 47 0.35 -4.67 -2.70
C LEU A 47 -0.81 -5.59 -3.08
N THR A 48 -1.52 -6.04 -2.06
CA THR A 48 -2.86 -6.62 -2.15
C THR A 48 -3.87 -5.47 -2.19
N LEU A 49 -4.64 -5.39 -3.27
CA LEU A 49 -5.77 -4.48 -3.39
C LEU A 49 -7.07 -5.23 -3.09
N PRO A 50 -7.79 -4.90 -2.01
CA PRO A 50 -9.07 -5.53 -1.72
C PRO A 50 -10.13 -5.18 -2.77
N PRO A 51 -11.11 -6.06 -3.01
CA PRO A 51 -12.17 -5.82 -3.98
C PRO A 51 -13.01 -4.59 -3.61
N LEU A 52 -13.23 -3.69 -4.56
CA LEU A 52 -14.03 -2.46 -4.38
C LEU A 52 -13.56 -1.54 -3.24
N ALA A 53 -12.27 -1.59 -2.89
CA ALA A 53 -11.72 -0.83 -1.77
C ALA A 53 -10.73 0.26 -2.22
N VAL A 54 -10.52 1.22 -1.32
CA VAL A 54 -9.47 2.24 -1.41
C VAL A 54 -8.48 2.04 -0.27
N VAL A 55 -7.20 1.98 -0.63
CA VAL A 55 -6.07 1.89 0.31
C VAL A 55 -5.23 3.17 0.20
N VAL A 56 -4.90 3.78 1.32
CA VAL A 56 -4.01 4.95 1.40
C VAL A 56 -2.71 4.55 2.08
N LEU A 57 -1.61 4.81 1.39
CA LEU A 57 -0.25 4.50 1.85
C LEU A 57 0.51 5.80 2.15
N LYS A 58 1.27 5.82 3.25
CA LYS A 58 2.13 6.94 3.63
C LYS A 58 3.58 6.48 3.81
N PRO A 59 4.56 7.11 3.13
CA PRO A 59 5.97 6.79 3.36
C PRO A 59 6.38 7.16 4.79
N ARG A 60 7.09 6.26 5.46
CA ARG A 60 7.77 6.53 6.73
C ARG A 60 9.22 6.90 6.44
N ARG A 61 9.58 8.10 6.87
CA ARG A 61 10.93 8.68 6.80
C ARG A 61 11.58 8.61 8.17
#